data_AF-A0AAV1LDV0-F1
#
_entry.id   AF-A0AAV1LDV0-F1
#
_cell.length_a   1.000
_cell.length_b   1.000
_cell.length_c   1.000
_cell.angle_alpha   90.00
_cell.angle_beta   90.00
_cell.angle_gamma   90.00
#
_symmetry.space_group_name_H-M   'P 1'
#
loop_
_entity.id
_entity.type
_entity.pdbx_description
1 polymer ?
#
loop_
_entity_poly.entity_id
_entity_poly.type
_entity_poly.pdbx_seq_one_letter_code
_entity_poly.pdbx_strand_id
1 'polypeptide(L)'
;MPSLGITVFLLLTLGGVITQKDGVKCFDERSNFVGRCKLLRDCPSAESHFSSTGIYPVFCEYSVRKILVCCRETGTWSPPSHEPVEEDRPTWGFVNHNHVRKRVSERKCELFSKAVVQQVDFISLIPDPDPISISAADCNYTGVELIVGGVNARQGEFPHMAAIGWLDYDDSYAFSCGGSLISERFVVTAGHCTKKPRSGEPTIVRLGEQNLDPDVRDGATPIDVRIRAIHKHPDYKPPNRYNDIALLELEEDVKFNDNIRPACLWTKENFGGHKKALATGWGVTNPDTQQTSKELQKVSLTLLTNEYCDRILSRNRHWHGFAPSQMCAGELRGGKDTCQGDSGAPLQVVSQENQCLFYVVGVTSFGGKCAQIGQPAIYTRISSYLDWIESVVWPGE
;
A
#
# COMPACT_ATOMS: atom_id res chain seq x y z
N MET A 1 -51.50 -13.22 18.67
CA MET A 1 -50.84 -12.33 19.65
C MET A 1 -49.80 -13.15 20.39
N PRO A 2 -48.53 -12.72 20.59
CA PRO A 2 -47.75 -11.57 20.06
C PRO A 2 -46.68 -12.07 19.03
N SER A 3 -46.28 -11.40 17.94
CA SER A 3 -45.59 -10.12 17.68
C SER A 3 -44.22 -9.94 18.38
N LEU A 4 -43.14 -10.44 17.78
CA LEU A 4 -41.78 -9.96 18.04
C LEU A 4 -41.42 -8.91 16.97
N GLY A 5 -41.30 -7.65 17.41
CA GLY A 5 -40.87 -6.54 16.57
C GLY A 5 -39.36 -6.54 16.39
N ILE A 6 -38.92 -6.46 15.14
CA ILE A 6 -37.52 -6.18 14.77
C ILE A 6 -37.37 -4.66 14.75
N THR A 7 -36.61 -4.11 15.69
CA THR A 7 -36.25 -2.70 15.72
C THR A 7 -35.03 -2.47 14.84
N VAL A 8 -35.22 -1.88 13.66
CA VAL A 8 -34.14 -1.43 12.78
C VAL A 8 -33.73 -0.02 13.21
N PHE A 9 -32.49 0.15 13.68
CA PHE A 9 -31.90 1.47 13.91
C PHE A 9 -31.50 2.09 12.57
N LEU A 10 -32.22 3.13 12.15
CA LEU A 10 -31.83 4.02 11.05
C LEU A 10 -30.85 5.09 11.59
N LEU A 11 -29.56 4.93 11.31
CA LEU A 11 -28.56 5.98 11.49
C LEU A 11 -28.59 6.89 10.25
N LEU A 12 -29.18 8.08 10.41
CA LEU A 12 -29.10 9.18 9.46
C LEU A 12 -27.69 9.79 9.51
N THR A 13 -26.82 9.42 8.57
CA THR A 13 -25.61 10.20 8.28
C THR A 13 -25.95 11.25 7.23
N LEU A 14 -25.99 12.52 7.64
CA LEU A 14 -26.00 13.69 6.76
C LEU A 14 -24.62 13.81 6.08
N GLY A 15 -24.40 13.02 5.03
CA GLY A 15 -23.34 13.24 4.06
C GLY A 15 -23.86 14.19 2.98
N GLY A 16 -23.24 15.35 2.82
CA GLY A 16 -23.56 16.29 1.74
C GLY A 16 -23.22 15.70 0.38
N VAL A 17 -24.20 15.04 -0.24
CA VAL A 17 -24.18 14.69 -1.67
C VAL A 17 -24.55 15.96 -2.42
N ILE A 18 -23.64 16.48 -3.26
CA ILE A 18 -23.97 17.54 -4.21
C ILE A 18 -24.93 16.90 -5.24
N THR A 19 -26.22 17.00 -4.96
CA THR A 19 -27.31 16.56 -5.82
C THR A 19 -27.56 17.66 -6.85
N GLN A 20 -27.02 17.50 -8.06
CA GLN A 20 -27.35 18.43 -9.15
C GLN A 20 -28.67 18.01 -9.80
N LYS A 21 -29.64 18.92 -9.79
CA LYS A 21 -30.98 18.72 -10.35
C LYS A 21 -30.95 18.67 -11.88
N ASP A 22 -32.00 18.10 -12.47
CA ASP A 22 -32.24 18.09 -13.92
C ASP A 22 -32.13 19.50 -14.51
N GLY A 23 -31.40 19.65 -15.63
CA GLY A 23 -31.17 20.91 -16.33
C GLY A 23 -29.99 21.76 -15.86
N VAL A 24 -29.23 21.34 -14.85
CA VAL A 24 -28.00 22.02 -14.39
C VAL A 24 -26.86 21.85 -15.40
N LYS A 25 -26.02 22.87 -15.57
CA LYS A 25 -24.83 22.80 -16.43
C LYS A 25 -23.81 21.82 -15.85
N CYS A 26 -23.26 20.99 -16.71
CA CYS A 26 -22.22 20.02 -16.38
C CYS A 26 -21.08 20.16 -17.39
N PHE A 27 -19.89 19.69 -17.00
CA PHE A 27 -18.70 19.73 -17.84
C PHE A 27 -18.09 18.34 -17.91
N ASP A 28 -17.80 17.89 -19.12
CA ASP A 28 -17.01 16.68 -19.35
C ASP A 28 -15.56 17.09 -19.62
N GLU A 29 -14.69 16.84 -18.63
CA GLU A 29 -13.26 17.13 -18.71
C GLU A 29 -12.54 16.28 -19.78
N ARG A 30 -13.04 15.08 -20.07
CA ARG A 30 -12.39 14.14 -21.00
C ARG A 30 -12.68 14.51 -22.45
N SER A 31 -13.93 14.91 -22.70
CA SER A 31 -14.41 15.26 -24.04
C SER A 31 -14.41 16.79 -24.27
N ASN A 32 -13.97 17.56 -23.26
CA ASN A 32 -13.89 19.01 -23.23
C ASN A 32 -15.14 19.71 -23.78
N PHE A 33 -16.33 19.32 -23.29
CA PHE A 33 -17.58 19.98 -23.65
C PHE A 33 -18.42 20.32 -22.44
N VAL A 34 -19.17 21.40 -22.55
CA VAL A 34 -20.18 21.82 -21.57
C VAL A 34 -21.54 21.30 -22.03
N GLY A 35 -22.26 20.67 -21.12
CA GLY A 35 -23.60 20.13 -21.35
C GLY A 35 -24.58 20.49 -20.26
N ARG A 36 -25.74 19.84 -20.27
CA ARG A 36 -26.70 19.87 -19.16
C ARG A 36 -27.08 18.47 -18.71
N CYS A 37 -27.27 18.32 -17.42
CA CYS A 37 -27.75 17.09 -16.81
C CYS A 37 -29.17 16.78 -17.29
N LYS A 38 -29.33 15.66 -17.99
CA LYS A 38 -30.63 15.13 -18.45
C LYS A 38 -30.73 13.66 -18.12
N LEU A 39 -31.96 13.13 -18.06
CA LEU A 39 -32.16 11.70 -17.89
C LEU A 39 -31.47 10.94 -19.02
N LEU A 40 -30.90 9.78 -18.72
CA LEU A 40 -30.17 8.97 -19.71
C LEU A 40 -31.03 8.70 -20.97
N ARG A 41 -32.32 8.38 -20.79
CA ARG A 41 -33.30 8.19 -21.88
C ARG A 41 -33.56 9.45 -22.73
N ASP A 42 -33.30 10.63 -22.17
CA ASP A 42 -33.56 11.93 -22.79
C ASP A 42 -32.26 12.57 -23.30
N CYS A 43 -31.18 11.79 -23.44
CA CYS A 43 -29.88 12.23 -23.93
C CYS A 43 -29.27 11.35 -25.04
N PRO A 44 -29.66 11.58 -26.31
CA PRO A 44 -29.13 10.81 -27.46
C PRO A 44 -27.63 10.98 -27.68
N SER A 45 -27.04 12.11 -27.22
CA SER A 45 -25.60 12.37 -27.36
C SER A 45 -24.74 11.52 -26.42
N ALA A 46 -25.26 11.16 -25.25
CA ALA A 46 -24.58 10.25 -24.34
C ALA A 46 -24.56 8.81 -24.90
N GLU A 47 -25.68 8.40 -25.53
CA GLU A 47 -25.81 7.09 -26.17
C GLU A 47 -24.92 6.96 -27.41
N SER A 48 -24.89 7.97 -28.29
CA SER A 48 -24.03 7.96 -29.47
C SER A 48 -22.55 8.07 -29.13
N HIS A 49 -22.18 8.82 -28.09
CA HIS A 49 -20.80 8.91 -27.61
C HIS A 49 -20.33 7.59 -27.01
N PHE A 50 -21.13 6.95 -26.16
CA PHE A 50 -20.82 5.63 -25.61
C PHE A 50 -20.70 4.58 -26.73
N SER A 51 -21.63 4.58 -27.69
CA SER A 51 -21.62 3.61 -28.80
C SER A 51 -20.40 3.77 -29.73
N SER A 52 -19.85 4.97 -29.87
CA SER A 52 -18.71 5.24 -30.76
C SER A 52 -17.34 5.16 -30.08
N THR A 53 -17.26 5.42 -28.77
CA THR A 53 -15.98 5.53 -28.05
C THR A 53 -15.81 4.49 -26.95
N GLY A 54 -16.89 3.82 -26.51
CA GLY A 54 -16.91 2.94 -25.34
C GLY A 54 -16.75 3.68 -24.00
N ILE A 55 -16.70 5.02 -24.00
CA ILE A 55 -16.51 5.84 -22.81
C ILE A 55 -17.87 6.17 -22.19
N TYR A 56 -18.06 5.79 -20.92
CA TYR A 56 -19.27 6.11 -20.17
C TYR A 56 -19.47 7.63 -20.00
N PRO A 57 -20.72 8.12 -20.13
CA PRO A 57 -21.01 9.55 -19.98
C PRO A 57 -20.82 10.01 -18.53
N VAL A 58 -20.47 11.29 -18.35
CA VAL A 58 -20.33 11.90 -17.03
C VAL A 58 -21.69 11.91 -16.31
N PHE A 59 -21.76 11.31 -15.14
CA PHE A 59 -22.97 11.25 -14.32
C PHE A 59 -23.11 12.52 -13.48
N CYS A 60 -24.28 13.16 -13.56
CA CYS A 60 -24.63 14.29 -12.70
C CYS A 60 -25.30 13.86 -11.40
N GLU A 61 -26.13 12.81 -11.47
CA GLU A 61 -26.80 12.21 -10.32
C GLU A 61 -27.05 10.73 -10.64
N TYR A 62 -26.77 9.85 -9.68
CA TYR A 62 -26.99 8.42 -9.81
C TYR A 62 -27.80 7.92 -8.62
N SER A 63 -29.03 7.48 -8.89
CA SER A 63 -29.88 6.79 -7.93
C SER A 63 -30.54 5.59 -8.60
N VAL A 64 -30.98 4.63 -7.79
CA VAL A 64 -31.63 3.38 -8.25
C VAL A 64 -32.88 3.61 -9.12
N ARG A 65 -33.44 4.83 -9.13
CA ARG A 65 -34.62 5.20 -9.91
C ARG A 65 -34.39 6.30 -10.95
N LYS A 66 -33.26 7.00 -10.88
CA LYS A 66 -32.99 8.20 -11.70
C LYS A 66 -31.50 8.31 -12.00
N ILE A 67 -31.15 8.23 -13.28
CA ILE A 67 -29.79 8.40 -13.79
C ILE A 67 -29.78 9.66 -14.65
N LEU A 68 -29.07 10.69 -14.18
CA LEU A 68 -28.84 11.94 -14.90
C LEU A 68 -27.42 11.96 -15.46
N VAL A 69 -27.28 12.19 -16.76
CA VAL A 69 -26.01 12.26 -17.47
C VAL A 69 -25.80 13.61 -18.12
N CYS A 70 -24.54 13.99 -18.30
CA CYS A 70 -24.17 15.25 -18.92
C CYS A 70 -24.41 15.21 -20.44
N CYS A 71 -25.42 15.95 -20.90
CA CYS A 71 -25.87 15.93 -22.28
C CYS A 71 -25.36 17.14 -23.07
N ARG A 72 -24.71 16.90 -24.20
CA ARG A 72 -24.22 17.98 -25.07
C ARG A 72 -25.39 18.71 -25.73
N GLU A 73 -25.46 20.04 -25.60
CA GLU A 73 -26.42 20.86 -26.35
C GLU A 73 -25.83 21.21 -27.73
N THR A 74 -26.53 20.85 -28.79
CA THR A 74 -26.26 21.35 -30.14
C THR A 74 -26.91 22.72 -30.29
N GLY A 75 -26.20 23.77 -29.89
CA GLY A 75 -26.60 25.16 -30.07
C GLY A 75 -25.37 26.05 -30.22
N THR A 76 -25.31 26.81 -31.30
CA THR A 76 -24.19 27.68 -31.69
C THR A 76 -23.92 28.76 -30.65
N TRP A 77 -22.73 28.76 -30.05
CA TRP A 77 -22.26 29.83 -29.16
C TRP A 77 -21.01 30.48 -29.75
N SER A 78 -21.12 31.76 -30.10
CA SER A 78 -20.00 32.60 -30.52
C SER A 78 -19.26 33.15 -29.28
N PRO A 79 -17.92 33.16 -29.28
CA PRO A 79 -17.15 33.63 -28.13
C PRO A 79 -17.19 35.16 -28.00
N PRO A 80 -17.19 35.73 -26.78
CA PRO A 80 -16.98 37.16 -26.57
C PRO A 80 -15.50 37.53 -26.73
N SER A 81 -15.27 38.67 -27.37
CA SER A 81 -13.97 39.33 -27.56
C SER A 81 -13.40 39.86 -26.24
N HIS A 82 -12.17 39.49 -25.91
CA HIS A 82 -11.33 40.26 -24.99
C HIS A 82 -9.88 40.37 -25.51
N GLU A 83 -9.38 41.59 -25.37
CA GLU A 83 -8.06 42.12 -25.74
C GLU A 83 -6.89 41.44 -24.98
N PRO A 84 -5.65 41.57 -25.49
CA PRO A 84 -4.57 40.66 -25.18
C PRO A 84 -3.90 41.00 -23.83
N VAL A 85 -3.86 40.01 -22.94
CA VAL A 85 -2.90 39.98 -21.84
C VAL A 85 -1.76 39.06 -22.26
N GLU A 86 -0.60 39.67 -22.42
CA GLU A 86 0.67 39.03 -22.75
C GLU A 86 1.22 38.35 -21.49
N GLU A 87 1.00 37.04 -21.36
CA GLU A 87 1.74 36.19 -20.43
C GLU A 87 2.32 35.01 -21.20
N ASP A 88 3.65 34.97 -21.23
CA ASP A 88 4.49 33.89 -21.73
C ASP A 88 3.97 32.52 -21.29
N ARG A 89 3.34 31.79 -22.22
CA ARG A 89 3.02 30.38 -22.02
C ARG A 89 4.12 29.54 -22.67
N PRO A 90 4.80 28.65 -21.91
CA PRO A 90 5.69 27.67 -22.49
C PRO A 90 4.89 26.76 -23.42
N THR A 91 5.41 26.59 -24.62
CA THR A 91 4.91 25.65 -25.63
C THR A 91 5.01 24.23 -25.07
N TRP A 92 3.90 23.71 -24.57
CA TRP A 92 3.75 22.27 -24.36
C TRP A 92 3.69 21.61 -25.74
N GLY A 93 4.86 21.24 -26.25
CA GLY A 93 4.96 20.28 -27.33
C GLY A 93 4.18 19.02 -26.93
N PHE A 94 3.41 18.51 -27.88
CA PHE A 94 2.78 17.19 -27.79
C PHE A 94 3.85 16.17 -27.38
N VAL A 95 3.85 15.77 -26.10
CA VAL A 95 4.64 14.63 -25.65
C VAL A 95 3.91 13.41 -26.19
N ASN A 96 4.43 12.90 -27.30
CA ASN A 96 4.13 11.58 -27.80
C ASN A 96 4.28 10.62 -26.61
N HIS A 97 3.24 9.87 -26.24
CA HIS A 97 3.33 8.77 -25.28
C HIS A 97 4.17 7.64 -25.90
N ASN A 98 5.48 7.88 -26.03
CA ASN A 98 6.44 6.80 -26.12
C ASN A 98 6.25 5.98 -24.85
N HIS A 99 5.94 4.70 -25.02
CA HIS A 99 5.87 3.70 -23.97
C HIS A 99 7.04 3.90 -22.98
N VAL A 100 6.76 4.50 -21.82
CA VAL A 100 7.68 4.40 -20.69
C VAL A 100 7.69 2.92 -20.35
N ARG A 101 8.81 2.24 -20.64
CA ARG A 101 8.98 0.83 -20.29
C ARG A 101 8.82 0.73 -18.78
N LYS A 102 7.74 0.08 -18.33
CA LYS A 102 7.52 -0.22 -16.92
C LYS A 102 8.70 -1.02 -16.37
N ARG A 103 9.08 -0.75 -15.13
CA ARG A 103 10.13 -1.49 -14.42
C ARG A 103 9.74 -2.95 -14.24
N VAL A 104 10.73 -3.82 -14.01
CA VAL A 104 10.47 -5.25 -13.78
C VAL A 104 9.58 -5.43 -12.55
N SER A 105 9.88 -4.71 -11.48
CA SER A 105 9.09 -4.67 -10.23
C SER A 105 7.62 -4.27 -10.46
N GLU A 106 7.36 -3.29 -11.33
CA GLU A 106 6.00 -2.87 -11.68
C GLU A 106 5.26 -3.95 -12.46
N ARG A 107 5.90 -4.55 -13.47
CA ARG A 107 5.32 -5.66 -14.24
C ARG A 107 5.01 -6.87 -13.35
N LYS A 108 5.92 -7.23 -12.43
CA LYS A 108 5.74 -8.36 -11.52
C LYS A 108 4.66 -8.07 -10.47
N CYS A 109 4.61 -6.84 -9.93
CA CYS A 109 3.50 -6.37 -9.09
C CYS A 109 2.13 -6.52 -9.79
N GLU A 110 2.03 -6.15 -11.08
CA GLU A 110 0.81 -6.34 -11.89
C GLU A 110 0.45 -7.82 -12.12
N LEU A 111 1.44 -8.71 -12.16
CA LEU A 111 1.20 -10.15 -12.26
C LEU A 111 0.71 -10.72 -10.92
N PHE A 112 1.36 -10.36 -9.81
CA PHE A 112 0.97 -10.84 -8.49
C PHE A 112 -0.37 -10.27 -8.04
N SER A 113 -0.71 -9.03 -8.42
CA SER A 113 -1.99 -8.43 -8.08
C SER A 113 -3.17 -9.11 -8.79
N LYS A 114 -2.96 -9.73 -9.97
CA LYS A 114 -3.98 -10.56 -10.62
C LYS A 114 -4.37 -11.79 -9.81
N ALA A 115 -3.45 -12.32 -8.99
CA ALA A 115 -3.76 -13.42 -8.06
C ALA A 115 -4.65 -12.99 -6.89
N VAL A 116 -4.87 -11.67 -6.69
CA VAL A 116 -5.72 -11.08 -5.64
C VAL A 116 -7.13 -10.76 -6.15
N VAL A 117 -7.33 -10.78 -7.46
CA VAL A 117 -8.59 -10.43 -8.10
C VAL A 117 -9.39 -11.70 -8.36
N GLN A 118 -10.52 -11.85 -7.67
CA GLN A 118 -11.51 -12.86 -8.04
C GLN A 118 -12.33 -12.31 -9.20
N GLN A 119 -12.45 -13.08 -10.29
CA GLN A 119 -13.53 -12.85 -11.24
C GLN A 119 -14.82 -13.26 -10.55
N VAL A 120 -15.66 -12.28 -10.23
CA VAL A 120 -17.00 -12.53 -9.76
C VAL A 120 -17.90 -12.47 -10.98
N ASP A 121 -18.52 -13.59 -11.31
CA ASP A 121 -19.49 -13.68 -12.39
C ASP A 121 -20.87 -13.33 -11.86
N PHE A 122 -21.50 -12.32 -12.46
CA PHE A 122 -22.89 -11.96 -12.16
C PHE A 122 -23.77 -12.38 -13.33
N ILE A 123 -24.85 -13.09 -13.00
CA ILE A 123 -25.88 -13.51 -13.94
C ILE A 123 -26.97 -12.45 -13.91
N SER A 124 -27.18 -11.74 -15.02
CA SER A 124 -28.31 -10.81 -15.16
C SER A 124 -29.64 -11.56 -15.10
N LEU A 125 -30.69 -10.99 -14.49
CA LEU A 125 -32.03 -11.59 -14.38
C LEU A 125 -32.83 -11.55 -15.71
N ILE A 126 -32.15 -11.62 -16.85
CA ILE A 126 -32.73 -11.60 -18.19
C ILE A 126 -32.78 -13.05 -18.68
N PRO A 127 -33.76 -13.47 -19.50
CA PRO A 127 -33.72 -14.78 -20.15
C PRO A 127 -32.47 -14.91 -21.01
N ASP A 128 -31.64 -15.92 -20.72
CA ASP A 128 -30.35 -16.22 -21.38
C ASP A 128 -29.27 -15.12 -21.26
N PRO A 129 -28.74 -14.87 -20.05
CA PRO A 129 -27.74 -13.84 -19.82
C PRO A 129 -26.31 -14.34 -20.08
N ASP A 130 -25.53 -13.56 -20.80
CA ASP A 130 -24.07 -13.71 -20.78
C ASP A 130 -23.55 -13.32 -19.38
N PRO A 131 -22.70 -14.15 -18.74
CA PRO A 131 -22.12 -13.80 -17.45
C PRO A 131 -21.21 -12.57 -17.58
N ILE A 132 -21.45 -11.58 -16.73
CA ILE A 132 -20.60 -10.39 -16.63
C ILE A 132 -19.56 -10.68 -15.54
N SER A 133 -18.29 -10.81 -15.91
CA SER A 133 -17.18 -10.97 -14.94
C SER A 133 -16.69 -9.60 -14.47
N ILE A 134 -16.85 -9.29 -13.18
CA ILE A 134 -16.20 -8.11 -12.57
C ILE A 134 -14.99 -8.59 -11.78
N SER A 135 -13.87 -7.92 -12.01
CA SER A 135 -12.66 -8.04 -11.19
C SER A 135 -12.91 -7.37 -9.84
N ALA A 136 -13.27 -8.13 -8.81
CA ALA A 136 -13.38 -7.63 -7.45
C ALA A 136 -12.14 -8.06 -6.65
N ALA A 137 -11.53 -7.12 -5.93
CA ALA A 137 -10.40 -7.44 -5.07
C ALA A 137 -10.95 -8.14 -3.81
N ASP A 138 -10.57 -9.40 -3.60
CA ASP A 138 -10.98 -10.18 -2.43
C ASP A 138 -9.99 -9.95 -1.29
N CYS A 139 -10.16 -8.81 -0.61
CA CYS A 139 -9.53 -8.59 0.68
C CYS A 139 -10.48 -7.84 1.61
N ASN A 140 -10.53 -8.29 2.86
CA ASN A 140 -11.33 -7.65 3.90
C ASN A 140 -10.57 -6.46 4.54
N TYR A 141 -9.99 -5.59 3.71
CA TYR A 141 -9.27 -4.39 4.16
C TYR A 141 -10.20 -3.18 4.19
N THR A 142 -10.59 -2.75 5.40
CA THR A 142 -11.47 -1.59 5.60
C THR A 142 -10.67 -0.32 5.83
N GLY A 143 -9.86 0.09 4.86
CA GLY A 143 -9.15 1.37 4.86
C GLY A 143 -8.19 1.62 6.03
N VAL A 144 -7.45 2.73 5.95
CA VAL A 144 -6.66 3.23 7.09
C VAL A 144 -7.61 3.97 8.03
N GLU A 145 -8.29 3.25 8.93
CA GLU A 145 -8.91 3.90 10.09
C GLU A 145 -7.86 4.63 10.92
N LEU A 146 -8.29 5.62 11.71
CA LEU A 146 -7.42 6.42 12.55
C LEU A 146 -6.88 5.54 13.70
N ILE A 147 -5.78 4.82 13.44
CA ILE A 147 -5.13 3.94 14.42
C ILE A 147 -4.37 4.81 15.44
N VAL A 148 -4.80 4.76 16.70
CA VAL A 148 -4.19 5.46 17.83
C VAL A 148 -3.67 4.42 18.82
N GLY A 149 -2.36 4.44 19.13
CA GLY A 149 -1.72 3.54 20.10
C GLY A 149 -1.23 2.20 19.55
N GLY A 150 -1.34 1.97 18.24
CA GLY A 150 -1.15 0.64 17.66
C GLY A 150 -2.37 -0.26 17.97
N VAL A 151 -2.75 -1.10 17.02
CA VAL A 151 -3.82 -2.07 17.23
C VAL A 151 -3.42 -3.40 16.62
N ASN A 152 -4.03 -4.48 17.11
CA ASN A 152 -3.88 -5.79 16.49
C ASN A 152 -4.29 -5.71 15.02
N ALA A 153 -3.45 -6.26 14.14
CA ALA A 153 -3.83 -6.52 12.76
C ALA A 153 -4.89 -7.61 12.73
N ARG A 154 -5.77 -7.58 11.71
CA ARG A 154 -6.68 -8.70 11.46
C ARG A 154 -5.88 -9.84 10.82
N GLN A 155 -6.32 -11.07 11.04
CA GLN A 155 -5.77 -12.23 10.37
C GLN A 155 -5.77 -12.04 8.85
N GLY A 156 -4.63 -12.26 8.20
CA GLY A 156 -4.46 -12.11 6.75
C GLY A 156 -4.48 -10.66 6.24
N GLU A 157 -4.51 -9.65 7.12
CA GLU A 157 -4.56 -8.24 6.70
C GLU A 157 -3.31 -7.79 5.93
N PHE A 158 -2.13 -8.31 6.32
CA PHE A 158 -0.85 -8.00 5.70
C PHE A 158 -0.17 -9.29 5.22
N PRO A 159 -0.61 -9.86 4.09
CA PRO A 159 -0.19 -11.21 3.67
C PRO A 159 1.26 -11.30 3.20
N HIS A 160 1.96 -10.17 3.08
CA HIS A 160 3.37 -10.09 2.74
C HIS A 160 4.27 -10.09 3.97
N MET A 161 3.72 -10.02 5.19
CA MET A 161 4.51 -9.99 6.41
C MET A 161 5.31 -11.28 6.56
N ALA A 162 6.61 -11.10 6.84
CA ALA A 162 7.55 -12.19 7.06
C ALA A 162 8.19 -12.03 8.43
N ALA A 163 8.22 -13.10 9.22
CA ALA A 163 9.00 -13.16 10.46
C ALA A 163 10.30 -13.95 10.21
N ILE A 164 11.44 -13.36 10.55
CA ILE A 164 12.76 -13.94 10.29
C ILE A 164 13.26 -14.62 11.56
N GLY A 165 13.50 -15.93 11.48
CA GLY A 165 13.82 -16.79 12.60
C GLY A 165 15.28 -17.23 12.63
N TRP A 166 15.85 -17.27 13.83
CA TRP A 166 17.13 -17.92 14.13
C TRP A 166 16.86 -19.17 14.94
N LEU A 167 17.57 -20.25 14.64
CA LEU A 167 17.55 -21.45 15.46
C LEU A 167 18.11 -21.15 16.87
N ASP A 168 17.36 -21.51 17.89
CA ASP A 168 17.74 -21.42 19.30
C ASP A 168 18.22 -22.79 19.84
N TYR A 169 18.76 -22.83 21.05
CA TYR A 169 19.38 -24.03 21.65
C TYR A 169 18.41 -25.16 21.95
N ASP A 170 17.12 -24.87 22.07
CA ASP A 170 16.04 -25.82 22.32
C ASP A 170 15.36 -26.31 21.03
N ASP A 171 16.01 -26.12 19.89
CA ASP A 171 15.50 -26.39 18.53
C ASP A 171 14.26 -25.53 18.16
N SER A 172 13.91 -24.52 18.97
CA SER A 172 12.90 -23.52 18.62
C SER A 172 13.46 -22.41 17.74
N TYR A 173 12.57 -21.56 17.22
CA TYR A 173 12.97 -20.39 16.43
C TYR A 173 12.70 -19.10 17.17
N ALA A 174 13.76 -18.32 17.36
CA ALA A 174 13.69 -16.97 17.88
C ALA A 174 13.50 -15.96 16.74
N PHE A 175 12.29 -15.40 16.62
CA PHE A 175 11.98 -14.33 15.67
C PHE A 175 12.40 -12.99 16.24
N SER A 176 13.24 -12.23 15.52
CA SER A 176 13.66 -10.89 15.98
C SER A 176 13.79 -9.84 14.89
N CYS A 177 13.53 -10.23 13.64
CA CYS A 177 13.40 -9.30 12.54
C CYS A 177 12.13 -9.64 11.75
N GLY A 178 11.57 -8.61 11.13
CA GLY A 178 10.56 -8.74 10.11
C GLY A 178 11.14 -8.63 8.70
N GLY A 179 10.27 -8.81 7.73
CA GLY A 179 10.55 -8.61 6.31
C GLY A 179 9.26 -8.49 5.51
N SER A 180 9.40 -8.38 4.20
CA SER A 180 8.27 -8.41 3.28
C SER A 180 8.52 -9.36 2.13
N LEU A 181 7.59 -10.27 1.89
CA LEU A 181 7.56 -11.07 0.67
C LEU A 181 7.35 -10.14 -0.53
N ILE A 182 8.19 -10.26 -1.56
CA ILE A 182 8.18 -9.40 -2.76
C ILE A 182 8.12 -10.20 -4.07
N SER A 183 8.24 -11.53 -3.99
CA SER A 183 8.02 -12.49 -5.10
C SER A 183 7.70 -13.87 -4.51
N GLU A 184 7.56 -14.92 -5.34
CA GLU A 184 7.40 -16.30 -4.85
C GLU A 184 8.57 -16.78 -3.98
N ARG A 185 9.79 -16.23 -4.18
CA ARG A 185 11.03 -16.76 -3.57
C ARG A 185 11.85 -15.74 -2.79
N PHE A 186 11.48 -14.46 -2.80
CA PHE A 186 12.30 -13.42 -2.17
C PHE A 186 11.55 -12.61 -1.13
N VAL A 187 12.25 -12.37 -0.02
CA VAL A 187 11.83 -11.49 1.07
C VAL A 187 12.84 -10.35 1.20
N VAL A 188 12.36 -9.11 1.23
CA VAL A 188 13.20 -7.94 1.55
C VAL A 188 13.22 -7.70 3.06
N THR A 189 14.39 -7.38 3.60
CA THR A 189 14.59 -7.07 5.02
C THR A 189 15.78 -6.10 5.19
N ALA A 190 16.14 -5.77 6.43
CA ALA A 190 17.28 -4.91 6.72
C ALA A 190 18.61 -5.67 6.65
N GLY A 191 19.68 -4.96 6.27
CA GLY A 191 21.04 -5.50 6.22
C GLY A 191 21.52 -6.03 7.58
N HIS A 192 21.16 -5.36 8.68
CA HIS A 192 21.51 -5.80 10.03
C HIS A 192 20.78 -7.08 10.48
N CYS A 193 19.68 -7.47 9.80
CA CYS A 193 18.97 -8.71 10.06
C CYS A 193 19.65 -9.93 9.42
N THR A 194 20.72 -9.74 8.63
CA THR A 194 21.42 -10.84 7.96
C THR A 194 22.33 -11.65 8.86
N LYS A 195 22.81 -11.07 9.98
CA LYS A 195 23.70 -11.76 10.91
C LYS A 195 23.66 -11.13 12.30
N LYS A 196 23.41 -11.97 13.31
CA LYS A 196 23.54 -11.60 14.72
C LYS A 196 24.91 -12.02 15.25
N PRO A 197 25.56 -11.22 16.13
CA PRO A 197 26.88 -11.54 16.67
C PRO A 197 26.98 -12.90 17.39
N ARG A 198 25.89 -13.35 18.05
CA ARG A 198 25.86 -14.62 18.80
C ARG A 198 25.16 -15.76 18.06
N SER A 199 24.04 -15.45 17.38
CA SER A 199 23.18 -16.46 16.74
C SER A 199 23.54 -16.73 15.27
N GLY A 200 24.49 -16.02 14.68
CA GLY A 200 24.85 -16.20 13.28
C GLY A 200 23.78 -15.70 12.31
N GLU A 201 23.63 -16.39 11.19
CA GLU A 201 22.68 -16.07 10.13
C GLU A 201 21.29 -16.62 10.44
N PRO A 202 20.19 -15.96 10.02
CA PRO A 202 18.85 -16.52 10.17
C PRO A 202 18.71 -17.80 9.34
N THR A 203 17.87 -18.71 9.81
CA THR A 203 17.70 -20.05 9.22
C THR A 203 16.41 -20.19 8.44
N ILE A 204 15.34 -19.50 8.89
CA ILE A 204 14.01 -19.59 8.29
C ILE A 204 13.34 -18.24 8.12
N VAL A 205 12.37 -18.20 7.23
CA VAL A 205 11.33 -17.18 7.17
C VAL A 205 9.98 -17.84 7.43
N ARG A 206 9.22 -17.30 8.37
CA ARG A 206 7.82 -17.66 8.61
C ARG A 206 6.88 -16.70 7.89
N LEU A 207 5.91 -17.25 7.16
CA LEU A 207 4.90 -16.51 6.38
C LEU A 207 3.49 -16.92 6.82
N GLY A 208 2.54 -15.99 6.72
CA GLY A 208 1.13 -16.24 7.04
C GLY A 208 0.84 -16.36 8.54
N GLU A 209 1.76 -15.90 9.38
CA GLU A 209 1.63 -15.90 10.84
C GLU A 209 0.82 -14.70 11.33
N GLN A 210 0.06 -14.92 12.40
CA GLN A 210 -0.67 -13.86 13.10
C GLN A 210 -0.14 -13.71 14.53
N ASN A 211 0.08 -14.82 15.24
CA ASN A 211 0.59 -14.83 16.61
C ASN A 211 1.85 -15.70 16.75
N LEU A 212 2.98 -15.10 17.16
CA LEU A 212 4.26 -15.79 17.36
C LEU A 212 4.33 -16.65 18.64
N ASP A 213 3.26 -16.73 19.42
CA ASP A 213 3.14 -17.68 20.52
C ASP A 213 2.60 -19.02 19.98
N PRO A 214 3.43 -20.09 19.97
CA PRO A 214 3.03 -21.37 19.40
C PRO A 214 1.88 -22.05 20.13
N ASP A 215 1.56 -21.61 21.36
CA ASP A 215 0.46 -22.15 22.15
C ASP A 215 -0.90 -21.50 21.82
N VAL A 216 -0.89 -20.39 21.06
CA VAL A 216 -2.11 -19.68 20.65
C VAL A 216 -2.71 -20.32 19.39
N ARG A 217 -4.01 -20.61 19.45
CA ARG A 217 -4.79 -21.09 18.30
C ARG A 217 -5.73 -20.00 17.80
N ASP A 218 -5.23 -19.19 16.88
CA ASP A 218 -5.94 -18.07 16.25
C ASP A 218 -6.52 -18.42 14.85
N GLY A 219 -6.28 -19.65 14.37
CA GLY A 219 -6.70 -20.10 13.05
C GLY A 219 -5.74 -19.75 11.93
N ALA A 220 -4.57 -19.14 12.22
CA ALA A 220 -3.50 -18.96 11.26
C ALA A 220 -2.90 -20.31 10.85
N THR A 221 -2.40 -20.37 9.62
CA THR A 221 -1.72 -21.56 9.06
C THR A 221 -0.34 -21.16 8.54
N PRO A 222 0.57 -20.77 9.45
CA PRO A 222 1.89 -20.29 9.06
C PRO A 222 2.72 -21.41 8.43
N ILE A 223 3.61 -21.02 7.52
CA ILE A 223 4.62 -21.92 6.94
C ILE A 223 6.02 -21.40 7.29
N ASP A 224 6.91 -22.33 7.61
CA ASP A 224 8.34 -22.05 7.81
C ASP A 224 9.12 -22.49 6.57
N VAL A 225 9.77 -21.54 5.91
CA VAL A 225 10.56 -21.78 4.70
C VAL A 225 12.03 -21.52 4.99
N ARG A 226 12.90 -22.47 4.66
CA ARG A 226 14.34 -22.34 4.86
C ARG A 226 14.94 -21.26 3.95
N ILE A 227 15.96 -20.58 4.46
CA ILE A 227 16.71 -19.56 3.71
C ILE A 227 17.83 -20.26 2.94
N ARG A 228 17.79 -20.14 1.60
CA ARG A 228 18.82 -20.68 0.71
C ARG A 228 20.04 -19.78 0.62
N ALA A 229 19.82 -18.48 0.48
CA ALA A 229 20.88 -17.50 0.32
C ALA A 229 20.49 -16.13 0.89
N ILE A 230 21.50 -15.41 1.38
CA ILE A 230 21.34 -14.07 1.93
C ILE A 230 22.12 -13.09 1.06
N HIS A 231 21.39 -12.25 0.34
CA HIS A 231 21.93 -11.22 -0.54
C HIS A 231 21.92 -9.87 0.19
N LYS A 232 22.98 -9.62 0.96
CA LYS A 232 23.20 -8.33 1.62
C LYS A 232 23.65 -7.28 0.60
N HIS A 233 23.14 -6.05 0.71
CA HIS A 233 23.60 -4.96 -0.16
C HIS A 233 25.13 -4.78 -0.04
N PRO A 234 25.88 -4.68 -1.15
CA PRO A 234 27.35 -4.64 -1.13
C PRO A 234 27.92 -3.46 -0.34
N ASP A 235 27.21 -2.33 -0.36
CA ASP A 235 27.58 -1.10 0.35
C ASP A 235 27.07 -1.03 1.79
N TYR A 236 26.43 -2.09 2.30
CA TYR A 236 26.09 -2.17 3.71
C TYR A 236 27.34 -2.49 4.55
N LYS A 237 27.82 -1.49 5.31
CA LYS A 237 29.03 -1.60 6.14
C LYS A 237 28.71 -1.38 7.62
N PRO A 238 28.38 -2.43 8.41
CA PRO A 238 28.18 -2.29 9.84
C PRO A 238 29.48 -1.80 10.54
N PRO A 239 29.39 -1.00 11.62
CA PRO A 239 28.20 -0.71 12.40
C PRO A 239 27.32 0.42 11.83
N ASN A 240 27.72 1.06 10.74
CA ASN A 240 26.92 2.12 10.12
C ASN A 240 25.62 1.56 9.54
N ARG A 241 24.54 2.34 9.63
CA ARG A 241 23.19 1.96 9.18
C ARG A 241 22.80 2.61 7.83
N TYR A 242 23.79 2.80 6.96
CA TYR A 242 23.57 3.21 5.56
C TYR A 242 23.50 1.99 4.67
N ASN A 243 22.64 2.02 3.65
CA ASN A 243 22.41 0.85 2.77
C ASN A 243 21.93 -0.38 3.54
N ASP A 244 21.16 -0.17 4.61
CA ASP A 244 20.70 -1.22 5.51
C ASP A 244 19.52 -1.99 4.90
N ILE A 245 19.83 -2.78 3.87
CA ILE A 245 18.89 -3.62 3.13
C ILE A 245 19.54 -4.95 2.74
N ALA A 246 18.73 -6.00 2.71
CA ALA A 246 19.10 -7.34 2.27
C ALA A 246 17.90 -8.04 1.62
N LEU A 247 18.19 -9.04 0.80
CA LEU A 247 17.20 -9.95 0.24
C LEU A 247 17.49 -11.36 0.74
N LEU A 248 16.46 -12.05 1.21
CA LEU A 248 16.51 -13.45 1.58
C LEU A 248 15.91 -14.26 0.45
N GLU A 249 16.69 -15.16 -0.13
CA GLU A 249 16.23 -16.14 -1.11
C GLU A 249 15.76 -17.39 -0.37
N LEU A 250 14.50 -17.76 -0.58
CA LEU A 250 13.88 -18.94 -0.02
C LEU A 250 14.32 -20.21 -0.78
N GLU A 251 14.37 -21.34 -0.08
CA GLU A 251 14.76 -22.63 -0.67
C GLU A 251 13.75 -23.15 -1.69
N GLU A 252 12.49 -22.77 -1.56
CA GLU A 252 11.38 -23.16 -2.44
C GLU A 252 10.44 -21.98 -2.74
N ASP A 253 9.68 -22.10 -3.84
CA ASP A 253 8.65 -21.13 -4.22
C ASP A 253 7.44 -21.26 -3.29
N VAL A 254 7.03 -20.13 -2.74
CA VAL A 254 5.87 -20.05 -1.87
C VAL A 254 4.59 -19.98 -2.70
N LYS A 255 3.62 -20.83 -2.37
CA LYS A 255 2.29 -20.79 -3.00
C LYS A 255 1.46 -19.67 -2.39
N PHE A 256 0.98 -18.77 -3.23
CA PHE A 256 0.13 -17.68 -2.77
C PHE A 256 -1.26 -18.16 -2.36
N ASN A 257 -1.79 -17.54 -1.31
CA ASN A 257 -3.14 -17.74 -0.78
C ASN A 257 -3.60 -16.44 -0.09
N ASP A 258 -4.76 -16.43 0.57
CA ASP A 258 -5.30 -15.21 1.18
C ASP A 258 -4.38 -14.58 2.24
N ASN A 259 -3.58 -15.41 2.93
CA ASN A 259 -2.69 -15.04 4.03
C ASN A 259 -1.23 -14.87 3.62
N ILE A 260 -0.83 -15.32 2.42
CA ILE A 260 0.56 -15.30 1.95
C ILE A 260 0.62 -14.79 0.51
N ARG A 261 1.06 -13.53 0.33
CA ARG A 261 1.14 -12.85 -0.98
C ARG A 261 2.22 -11.78 -0.95
N PRO A 262 2.89 -11.50 -2.07
CA PRO A 262 3.93 -10.48 -2.09
C PRO A 262 3.32 -9.07 -2.07
N ALA A 263 4.05 -8.12 -1.47
CA ALA A 263 3.78 -6.70 -1.62
C ALA A 263 4.48 -6.14 -2.85
N CYS A 264 3.97 -5.02 -3.34
CA CYS A 264 4.62 -4.27 -4.42
C CYS A 264 5.72 -3.38 -3.89
N LEU A 265 6.71 -3.09 -4.73
CA LEU A 265 7.78 -2.13 -4.41
C LEU A 265 7.39 -0.74 -4.88
N TRP A 266 7.60 0.27 -4.04
CA TRP A 266 7.33 1.64 -4.42
C TRP A 266 8.37 2.16 -5.41
N THR A 267 7.94 2.56 -6.60
CA THR A 267 8.83 2.96 -7.71
C THR A 267 9.06 4.46 -7.84
N LYS A 268 8.29 5.27 -7.11
CA LYS A 268 8.34 6.74 -7.22
C LYS A 268 9.30 7.34 -6.18
N GLU A 269 9.92 8.47 -6.52
CA GLU A 269 10.75 9.21 -5.57
C GLU A 269 9.91 9.84 -4.45
N ASN A 270 8.77 10.43 -4.83
CA ASN A 270 7.79 10.97 -3.89
C ASN A 270 6.82 9.89 -3.42
N PHE A 271 6.08 10.17 -2.33
CA PHE A 271 5.08 9.25 -1.78
C PHE A 271 3.69 9.41 -2.41
N GLY A 272 3.56 9.93 -3.65
CA GLY A 272 2.28 9.95 -4.37
C GLY A 272 1.13 10.67 -3.67
N GLY A 273 1.43 11.70 -2.86
CA GLY A 273 0.45 12.42 -2.05
C GLY A 273 0.11 11.77 -0.70
N HIS A 274 0.63 10.56 -0.42
CA HIS A 274 0.50 9.94 0.90
C HIS A 274 1.24 10.78 1.95
N LYS A 275 0.52 11.18 3.00
CA LYS A 275 1.09 11.88 4.18
C LYS A 275 1.39 10.92 5.33
N LYS A 276 0.81 9.72 5.28
CA LYS A 276 0.94 8.68 6.29
C LYS A 276 1.25 7.35 5.63
N ALA A 277 1.96 6.51 6.37
CA ALA A 277 2.25 5.14 6.02
C ALA A 277 1.89 4.23 7.19
N LEU A 278 1.71 2.94 6.91
CA LEU A 278 1.49 1.90 7.90
C LEU A 278 2.82 1.21 8.19
N ALA A 279 3.11 1.04 9.47
CA ALA A 279 4.13 0.11 9.92
C ALA A 279 3.47 -1.09 10.59
N THR A 280 4.03 -2.26 10.36
CA THR A 280 3.48 -3.54 10.81
C THR A 280 4.59 -4.45 11.31
N GLY A 281 4.33 -5.21 12.38
CA GLY A 281 5.29 -6.14 12.95
C GLY A 281 4.93 -6.66 14.34
N TRP A 282 5.84 -7.46 14.89
CA TRP A 282 5.74 -8.10 16.21
C TRP A 282 6.71 -7.47 17.22
N GLY A 283 7.14 -6.24 16.95
CA GLY A 283 8.07 -5.52 17.79
C GLY A 283 7.53 -5.17 19.18
N VAL A 284 8.35 -4.44 19.91
CA VAL A 284 8.12 -3.99 21.27
C VAL A 284 6.94 -3.03 21.30
N THR A 285 5.90 -3.42 22.03
CA THR A 285 4.69 -2.61 22.26
C THR A 285 4.78 -1.81 23.55
N ASN A 286 5.63 -2.23 24.49
CA ASN A 286 5.88 -1.51 25.72
C ASN A 286 7.36 -1.08 25.82
N PRO A 287 7.68 0.21 25.58
CA PRO A 287 9.05 0.72 25.65
C PRO A 287 9.70 0.61 27.03
N ASP A 288 8.91 0.61 28.12
CA ASP A 288 9.41 0.57 29.49
C ASP A 288 9.81 -0.85 29.90
N THR A 289 9.01 -1.85 29.52
CA THR A 289 9.29 -3.27 29.83
C THR A 289 10.07 -3.98 28.72
N GLN A 290 10.27 -3.33 27.56
CA GLN A 290 10.81 -3.95 26.34
C GLN A 290 10.02 -5.21 25.90
N GLN A 291 8.74 -5.28 26.27
CA GLN A 291 7.88 -6.41 25.92
C GLN A 291 7.48 -6.33 24.44
N THR A 292 7.79 -7.39 23.69
CA THR A 292 7.34 -7.61 22.30
C THR A 292 5.92 -8.13 22.26
N SER A 293 5.17 -7.74 21.22
CA SER A 293 3.88 -8.35 20.95
C SER A 293 4.05 -9.71 20.30
N LYS A 294 3.29 -10.70 20.78
CA LYS A 294 3.16 -11.97 20.07
C LYS A 294 2.15 -11.86 18.93
N GLU A 295 1.13 -11.03 19.09
CA GLU A 295 0.13 -10.72 18.06
C GLU A 295 0.66 -9.67 17.07
N LEU A 296 0.43 -9.85 15.77
CA LEU A 296 0.82 -8.87 14.75
C LEU A 296 0.15 -7.51 15.02
N GLN A 297 0.97 -6.45 15.09
CA GLN A 297 0.51 -5.08 15.30
C GLN A 297 0.56 -4.27 14.02
N LYS A 298 -0.30 -3.25 13.94
CA LYS A 298 -0.26 -2.21 12.92
C LYS A 298 -0.35 -0.82 13.54
N VAL A 299 0.34 0.14 12.96
CA VAL A 299 0.29 1.55 13.37
C VAL A 299 0.39 2.49 12.18
N SER A 300 -0.34 3.60 12.22
CA SER A 300 -0.24 4.66 11.22
C SER A 300 0.76 5.73 11.67
N LEU A 301 1.78 5.97 10.85
CA LEU A 301 2.87 6.92 11.09
C LEU A 301 2.83 8.06 10.07
N THR A 302 3.26 9.25 10.48
CA THR A 302 3.38 10.39 9.57
C THR A 302 4.71 10.30 8.82
N LEU A 303 4.65 10.47 7.50
CA LEU A 303 5.84 10.58 6.66
C LEU A 303 6.46 11.97 6.86
N LEU A 304 7.74 12.00 7.22
CA LEU A 304 8.47 13.23 7.52
C LEU A 304 9.54 13.48 6.46
N THR A 305 9.90 14.75 6.27
CA THR A 305 11.00 15.09 5.35
C THR A 305 12.34 14.77 6.00
N ASN A 306 13.34 14.46 5.18
CA ASN A 306 14.69 14.14 5.67
C ASN A 306 15.30 15.34 6.41
N GLU A 307 15.05 16.57 5.95
CA GLU A 307 15.54 17.80 6.59
C GLU A 307 14.95 18.00 7.98
N TYR A 308 13.66 17.68 8.14
CA TYR A 308 13.01 17.77 9.45
C TYR A 308 13.62 16.74 10.41
N CYS A 309 13.81 15.50 9.97
CA CYS A 309 14.39 14.46 10.82
C CYS A 309 15.87 14.70 11.13
N ASP A 310 16.66 15.21 10.18
CA ASP A 310 18.09 15.54 10.41
C ASP A 310 18.27 16.59 11.51
N ARG A 311 17.30 17.51 11.65
CA ARG A 311 17.31 18.55 12.68
C ARG A 311 17.00 18.05 14.09
N ILE A 312 16.13 17.06 14.22
CA ILE A 312 15.64 16.60 15.54
C ILE A 312 16.39 15.36 16.05
N LEU A 313 16.92 14.54 15.13
CA LEU A 313 17.65 13.33 15.49
C LEU A 313 19.12 13.65 15.76
N SER A 314 19.65 13.09 16.84
CA SER A 314 21.06 13.25 17.18
C SER A 314 21.93 12.25 16.45
N ARG A 315 23.02 12.74 15.85
CA ARG A 315 24.06 11.90 15.25
C ARG A 315 24.70 11.01 16.31
N ASN A 316 25.10 9.81 15.92
CA ASN A 316 25.75 8.83 16.78
C ASN A 316 26.70 7.95 15.98
N ARG A 317 27.31 6.94 16.63
CA ARG A 317 28.29 6.04 15.99
C ARG A 317 27.75 5.18 14.84
N HIS A 318 26.43 5.07 14.69
CA HIS A 318 25.78 4.30 13.63
C HIS A 318 25.21 5.18 12.51
N TRP A 319 25.08 6.50 12.77
CA TRP A 319 24.39 7.42 11.88
C TRP A 319 24.93 8.86 12.01
N HIS A 320 25.39 9.40 10.87
CA HIS A 320 26.08 10.69 10.78
C HIS A 320 25.29 11.77 10.02
N GLY A 321 24.01 11.52 9.73
CA GLY A 321 23.13 12.40 8.96
C GLY A 321 22.40 11.66 7.84
N PHE A 322 21.31 12.23 7.33
CA PHE A 322 20.49 11.58 6.30
C PHE A 322 21.23 11.40 4.97
N ALA A 323 21.19 10.18 4.44
CA ALA A 323 21.48 9.90 3.03
C ALA A 323 20.18 9.96 2.19
N PRO A 324 20.25 10.24 0.87
CA PRO A 324 19.07 10.19 -0.01
C PRO A 324 18.33 8.84 0.01
N SER A 325 19.08 7.77 0.26
CA SER A 325 18.58 6.40 0.36
C SER A 325 17.94 6.05 1.71
N GLN A 326 17.78 7.03 2.59
CA GLN A 326 17.06 6.93 3.84
C GLN A 326 15.80 7.80 3.82
N MET A 327 14.84 7.43 4.67
CA MET A 327 13.63 8.18 4.91
C MET A 327 13.23 8.07 6.38
N CYS A 328 12.24 8.87 6.78
CA CYS A 328 11.87 9.02 8.17
C CYS A 328 10.35 9.03 8.33
N ALA A 329 9.85 8.32 9.33
CA ALA A 329 8.43 8.33 9.67
C ALA A 329 8.25 8.19 11.18
N GLY A 330 7.20 8.81 11.72
CA GLY A 330 6.90 8.75 13.14
C GLY A 330 5.68 9.59 13.52
N GLU A 331 5.29 9.55 14.80
CA GLU A 331 4.28 10.45 15.36
C GLU A 331 4.93 11.46 16.30
N LEU A 332 4.85 12.74 15.93
CA LEU A 332 5.55 13.81 16.65
C LEU A 332 4.94 14.09 18.03
N ARG A 333 3.65 13.76 18.22
CA ARG A 333 2.99 13.84 19.52
C ARG A 333 3.40 12.71 20.48
N GLY A 334 4.28 11.80 20.05
CA GLY A 334 4.68 10.61 20.82
C GLY A 334 3.56 9.59 20.94
N GLY A 335 3.84 8.52 21.68
CA GLY A 335 2.91 7.41 21.88
C GLY A 335 2.74 6.48 20.66
N LYS A 336 3.45 6.73 19.54
CA LYS A 336 3.47 5.85 18.36
C LYS A 336 4.86 5.85 17.72
N ASP A 337 5.41 4.67 17.49
CA ASP A 337 6.66 4.48 16.73
C ASP A 337 6.80 3.01 16.29
N THR A 338 7.64 2.73 15.31
CA THR A 338 8.20 1.37 15.12
C THR A 338 9.25 1.11 16.17
N CYS A 339 9.27 -0.09 16.74
CA CYS A 339 10.13 -0.39 17.88
C CYS A 339 11.07 -1.57 17.64
N GLN A 340 11.89 -1.89 18.64
CA GLN A 340 12.73 -3.08 18.68
C GLN A 340 11.91 -4.32 18.31
N GLY A 341 12.38 -5.16 17.39
CA GLY A 341 11.64 -6.33 16.90
C GLY A 341 10.82 -6.10 15.62
N ASP A 342 10.58 -4.85 15.20
CA ASP A 342 10.10 -4.51 13.85
C ASP A 342 11.25 -4.31 12.85
N SER A 343 12.49 -4.57 13.28
CA SER A 343 13.69 -4.46 12.46
C SER A 343 13.55 -5.24 11.15
N GLY A 344 13.73 -4.57 10.01
CA GLY A 344 13.55 -5.17 8.69
C GLY A 344 12.10 -5.27 8.20
N ALA A 345 11.11 -5.00 9.03
CA ALA A 345 9.69 -5.02 8.66
C ALA A 345 9.33 -3.86 7.70
N PRO A 346 8.19 -3.93 6.98
CA PRO A 346 7.81 -2.90 6.03
C PRO A 346 7.27 -1.64 6.69
N LEU A 347 7.65 -0.50 6.09
CA LEU A 347 6.83 0.69 6.05
C LEU A 347 6.12 0.74 4.70
N GLN A 348 4.79 0.87 4.71
CA GLN A 348 3.98 0.62 3.53
C GLN A 348 2.81 1.58 3.36
N VAL A 349 2.37 1.75 2.13
CA VAL A 349 1.16 2.52 1.78
C VAL A 349 0.18 1.64 1.00
N VAL A 350 -1.10 1.92 1.16
CA VAL A 350 -2.17 1.23 0.42
C VAL A 350 -2.33 1.87 -0.96
N SER A 351 -2.51 1.08 -2.00
CA SER A 351 -2.80 1.59 -3.34
C SER A 351 -4.08 2.42 -3.35
N GLN A 352 -4.06 3.54 -4.08
CA GLN A 352 -5.24 4.37 -4.28
C GLN A 352 -6.27 3.71 -5.22
N GLU A 353 -5.81 2.79 -6.07
CA GLU A 353 -6.64 2.09 -7.07
C GLU A 353 -7.16 0.73 -6.57
N ASN A 354 -6.41 0.06 -5.70
CA ASN A 354 -6.76 -1.26 -5.16
C ASN A 354 -6.39 -1.37 -3.68
N GLN A 355 -7.38 -1.28 -2.80
CA GLN A 355 -7.15 -1.28 -1.35
C GLN A 355 -6.55 -2.60 -0.81
N CYS A 356 -6.49 -3.65 -1.62
CA CYS A 356 -5.84 -4.92 -1.30
C CYS A 356 -4.36 -4.98 -1.66
N LEU A 357 -3.84 -3.94 -2.33
CA LEU A 357 -2.48 -3.88 -2.79
C LEU A 357 -1.67 -2.93 -1.92
N PHE A 358 -0.63 -3.47 -1.30
CA PHE A 358 0.30 -2.71 -0.48
C PHE A 358 1.59 -2.44 -1.25
N TYR A 359 2.10 -1.23 -1.10
CA TYR A 359 3.41 -0.83 -1.60
C TYR A 359 4.38 -0.60 -0.44
N VAL A 360 5.47 -1.36 -0.41
CA VAL A 360 6.58 -1.15 0.52
C VAL A 360 7.34 0.10 0.07
N VAL A 361 7.28 1.14 0.89
CA VAL A 361 7.99 2.41 0.66
C VAL A 361 9.34 2.43 1.40
N GLY A 362 9.45 1.70 2.50
CA GLY A 362 10.68 1.61 3.27
C GLY A 362 10.81 0.33 4.09
N VAL A 363 12.04 0.07 4.53
CA VAL A 363 12.41 -1.05 5.40
C VAL A 363 12.89 -0.50 6.73
N THR A 364 12.32 -0.97 7.84
CA THR A 364 12.66 -0.49 9.19
C THR A 364 14.13 -0.75 9.49
N SER A 365 14.93 0.31 9.69
CA SER A 365 16.38 0.21 9.87
C SER A 365 16.78 0.42 11.33
N PHE A 366 16.56 1.62 11.88
CA PHE A 366 16.81 1.91 13.30
C PHE A 366 16.00 3.13 13.73
N GLY A 367 15.74 3.25 15.02
CA GLY A 367 15.04 4.38 15.59
C GLY A 367 15.61 4.76 16.94
N GLY A 368 15.05 5.82 17.53
CA GLY A 368 15.32 6.20 18.91
C GLY A 368 14.72 5.22 19.92
N LYS A 369 14.48 5.71 21.13
CA LYS A 369 13.66 4.98 22.10
C LYS A 369 12.20 5.04 21.64
N CYS A 370 11.58 3.88 21.57
CA CYS A 370 10.27 3.73 20.95
C CYS A 370 9.19 4.57 21.61
N ALA A 371 8.29 5.07 20.77
CA ALA A 371 7.11 5.85 21.14
C ALA A 371 7.41 7.11 21.97
N GLN A 372 8.67 7.55 22.03
CA GLN A 372 9.03 8.82 22.65
C GLN A 372 8.59 9.99 21.79
N ILE A 373 8.07 11.04 22.46
CA ILE A 373 7.70 12.30 21.82
C ILE A 373 8.91 12.83 21.04
N GLY A 374 8.71 13.12 19.76
CA GLY A 374 9.73 13.73 18.90
C GLY A 374 10.86 12.81 18.45
N GLN A 375 10.74 11.48 18.59
CA GLN A 375 11.73 10.53 18.06
C GLN A 375 11.12 9.68 16.95
N PRO A 376 11.20 10.10 15.67
CA PRO A 376 10.80 9.23 14.57
C PRO A 376 11.86 8.16 14.29
N ALA A 377 11.45 7.10 13.61
CA ALA A 377 12.35 6.05 13.14
C ALA A 377 12.87 6.33 11.73
N ILE A 378 14.06 5.78 11.45
CA ILE A 378 14.74 5.84 10.16
C ILE A 378 14.53 4.51 9.43
N TYR A 379 14.18 4.63 8.15
CA TYR A 379 13.91 3.53 7.24
C TYR A 379 14.83 3.63 6.03
N THR A 380 15.18 2.48 5.47
CA THR A 380 15.83 2.41 4.16
C THR A 380 14.78 2.62 3.07
N ARG A 381 14.98 3.60 2.18
CA ARG A 381 14.03 3.97 1.12
C ARG A 381 14.08 2.95 -0.02
N ILE A 382 13.00 2.21 -0.26
CA ILE A 382 12.95 1.15 -1.29
C ILE A 382 13.28 1.67 -2.70
N SER A 383 12.75 2.85 -3.07
CA SER A 383 12.92 3.39 -4.42
C SER A 383 14.38 3.66 -4.79
N SER A 384 15.28 3.78 -3.81
CA SER A 384 16.73 3.96 -4.04
C SER A 384 17.47 2.66 -4.36
N TYR A 385 16.83 1.49 -4.20
CA TYR A 385 17.49 0.19 -4.38
C TYR A 385 16.82 -0.69 -5.44
N LEU A 386 15.87 -0.16 -6.22
CA LEU A 386 15.11 -0.95 -7.20
C LEU A 386 16.02 -1.65 -8.21
N ASP A 387 17.02 -0.96 -8.75
CA ASP A 387 17.93 -1.56 -9.73
C ASP A 387 18.70 -2.75 -9.14
N TRP A 388 19.15 -2.63 -7.88
CA TRP A 388 19.81 -3.72 -7.17
C TRP A 388 18.83 -4.86 -6.87
N ILE A 389 17.62 -4.54 -6.37
CA ILE A 389 16.59 -5.55 -6.07
C ILE A 389 16.23 -6.33 -7.34
N GLU A 390 15.95 -5.63 -8.44
CA GLU A 390 15.58 -6.26 -9.71
C GLU A 390 16.71 -7.15 -10.25
N SER A 391 17.97 -6.71 -10.13
CA SER A 391 19.13 -7.50 -10.58
C SER A 391 19.32 -8.83 -9.84
N VAL A 392 18.82 -8.94 -8.59
CA VAL A 392 18.94 -10.13 -7.76
C VAL A 392 17.69 -11.00 -7.83
N VAL A 393 16.50 -10.38 -7.75
CA VAL A 393 15.22 -11.08 -7.65
C VAL A 393 14.76 -11.58 -9.03
N TRP A 394 15.01 -10.83 -10.09
CA TRP A 394 14.59 -11.15 -11.46
C TRP A 394 15.75 -11.01 -12.46
N PRO A 395 16.82 -11.81 -12.30
CA PRO A 395 17.97 -11.72 -13.18
C PRO A 395 17.58 -12.09 -14.63
N GLY A 396 17.77 -11.16 -15.56
CA GLY A 396 17.57 -11.38 -17.00
C GLY A 396 16.21 -10.98 -17.58
N GLU A 397 15.36 -10.30 -16.81
CA GLU A 397 14.02 -9.80 -17.21
C GLU A 397 13.95 -8.35 -17.70
#